data_AF-A0A6L8ERJ7-F1
#
_entry.id   AF-A0A6L8ERJ7-F1
#
_cell.length_a   1.000
_cell.length_b   1.000
_cell.length_c   1.000
_cell.angle_alpha   90.00
_cell.angle_beta   90.00
_cell.angle_gamma   90.00
#
_symmetry.space_group_name_H-M   'P 1'
#
loop_
_entity.id
_entity.type
_entity.pdbx_description
1 polymer ?
#
loop_
_entity_poly.entity_id
_entity_poly.type
_entity_poly.pdbx_seq_one_letter_code
_entity_poly.pdbx_strand_id
1 'polypeptide(L)'
;MTHKATELIVPDTQLRRLDLSPPANNQKPARLFFFDEANVSWCPKTGRVYRQEGCEYKVETPGKNQRKYLIGSLEYPTGDGLYEIYGNKTHLQMKTHWQNLMDMYPDELLFIVRDNASSHTTAKLDGFLTDHKDRLRLVPMPTYSPHLNLIERLWHLMRDQINRSYFFESFTELCEAVMGWLDRLPFSRFRSLMGIHETQQLNLEKCEIYI
;
A
#
# COMPACT_ATOMS: atom_id res chain seq x y z
N MET A 1 26.09 14.52 12.52
CA MET A 1 24.80 13.80 12.44
C MET A 1 24.74 12.82 13.61
N THR A 2 23.89 13.09 14.59
CA THR A 2 23.86 12.42 15.90
C THR A 2 23.35 10.98 15.79
N HIS A 3 24.10 10.07 16.43
CA HIS A 3 23.94 8.61 16.56
C HIS A 3 22.51 8.07 16.87
N LYS A 4 21.56 8.94 17.24
CA LYS A 4 20.17 8.59 17.58
C LYS A 4 19.24 8.39 16.39
N ALA A 5 19.53 8.95 15.21
CA ALA A 5 18.67 8.76 14.03
C ALA A 5 18.75 7.31 13.51
N THR A 6 19.90 6.66 13.66
CA THR A 6 20.13 5.26 13.28
C THR A 6 19.38 4.28 14.19
N GLU A 7 19.04 4.67 15.42
CA GLU A 7 18.22 3.86 16.33
C GLU A 7 16.72 3.93 16.02
N LEU A 8 16.27 4.89 15.22
CA LEU A 8 14.86 5.10 14.88
C LEU A 8 14.40 4.22 13.70
N ILE A 9 15.33 3.87 12.81
CA ILE A 9 15.15 2.78 11.84
C ILE A 9 15.60 1.51 12.55
N VAL A 10 14.83 1.05 13.55
CA VAL A 10 15.01 -0.30 14.06
C VAL A 10 14.61 -1.23 12.91
N PRO A 11 15.53 -1.98 12.29
CA PRO A 11 15.15 -3.02 11.37
C PRO A 11 14.26 -3.99 12.14
N ASP A 12 13.09 -4.27 11.58
CA ASP A 12 12.14 -5.28 12.05
C ASP A 12 12.92 -6.52 12.57
N THR A 13 12.57 -6.98 13.77
CA THR A 13 13.25 -8.12 14.42
C THR A 13 13.22 -9.36 13.52
N GLN A 14 12.20 -9.48 12.66
CA GLN A 14 12.13 -10.50 11.61
C GLN A 14 13.29 -10.37 10.61
N LEU A 15 13.58 -9.19 10.09
CA LEU A 15 14.58 -8.96 9.06
C LEU A 15 16.01 -9.11 9.60
N ARG A 16 16.25 -8.67 10.85
CA ARG A 16 17.52 -8.94 11.54
C ARG A 16 17.78 -10.43 11.70
N ARG A 17 16.74 -11.21 12.05
CA ARG A 17 16.86 -12.67 12.21
C ARG A 17 17.15 -13.38 10.90
N LEU A 18 16.62 -12.89 9.78
CA LEU A 18 16.78 -13.50 8.47
C LEU A 18 18.05 -13.06 7.72
N ASP A 19 18.84 -12.16 8.31
CA ASP A 19 20.02 -11.52 7.68
C ASP A 19 19.74 -11.00 6.26
N LEU A 20 18.56 -10.38 6.08
CA LEU A 20 18.15 -9.77 4.81
C LEU A 20 18.72 -8.36 4.64
N SER A 21 19.96 -8.16 5.07
CA SER A 21 20.71 -6.92 4.90
C SER A 21 20.88 -6.61 3.40
N PRO A 22 20.74 -5.36 2.94
CA PRO A 22 20.94 -5.04 1.53
C PRO A 22 22.38 -5.41 1.11
N PRO A 23 22.59 -6.25 0.08
CA PRO A 23 23.92 -6.52 -0.44
C PRO A 23 24.48 -5.25 -1.10
N ALA A 24 25.78 -5.00 -0.90
CA ALA A 24 26.47 -3.76 -1.31
C ALA A 24 26.58 -3.56 -2.84
N ASN A 25 26.09 -4.48 -3.67
CA ASN A 25 26.19 -4.36 -5.12
C ASN A 25 25.14 -5.25 -5.80
N ASN A 26 24.02 -4.67 -6.20
CA ASN A 26 23.04 -5.35 -7.05
C ASN A 26 22.88 -4.50 -8.33
N GLN A 27 23.38 -5.00 -9.47
CA GLN A 27 23.35 -4.30 -10.77
C GLN A 27 21.96 -4.30 -11.44
N LYS A 28 20.93 -4.78 -10.76
CA LYS A 28 19.57 -4.86 -11.32
C LYS A 28 18.83 -3.54 -11.13
N PRO A 29 18.04 -3.08 -12.13
CA PRO A 29 17.12 -1.98 -11.92
C PRO A 29 16.19 -2.31 -10.75
N ALA A 30 15.92 -1.31 -9.91
CA ALA A 30 15.15 -1.48 -8.70
C ALA A 30 13.90 -0.61 -8.70
N ARG A 31 12.83 -1.13 -8.09
CA ARG A 31 11.55 -0.44 -7.93
C ARG A 31 11.17 -0.38 -6.46
N LEU A 32 10.53 0.72 -6.07
CA LEU A 32 10.12 0.98 -4.69
C LEU A 32 8.60 0.98 -4.59
N PHE A 33 8.06 0.13 -3.72
CA PHE A 33 6.63 0.02 -3.48
C PHE A 33 6.28 0.29 -2.03
N PHE A 34 5.23 1.06 -1.79
CA PHE A 34 4.58 1.18 -0.49
C PHE A 34 3.47 0.15 -0.38
N PHE A 35 3.57 -0.71 0.62
CA PHE A 35 2.65 -1.81 0.86
C PHE A 35 1.77 -1.57 2.08
N ASP A 36 0.48 -1.85 1.93
CA ASP A 36 -0.50 -1.82 3.02
C ASP A 36 -1.79 -2.54 2.61
N GLU A 37 -2.65 -2.83 3.58
CA GLU A 37 -4.01 -3.29 3.33
C GLU A 37 -5.09 -2.32 3.79
N ALA A 38 -6.14 -2.22 2.98
CA ALA A 38 -7.37 -1.51 3.31
C ALA A 38 -8.57 -2.46 3.42
N ASN A 39 -9.48 -2.16 4.34
CA ASN A 39 -10.77 -2.84 4.40
C ASN A 39 -11.75 -2.22 3.40
N VAL A 40 -12.34 -3.05 2.54
CA VAL A 40 -13.50 -2.69 1.71
C VAL A 40 -14.74 -3.23 2.42
N SER A 41 -15.59 -2.33 2.91
CA SER A 41 -16.78 -2.66 3.72
C SER A 41 -18.03 -2.26 2.95
N TRP A 42 -18.98 -3.17 2.79
CA TRP A 42 -20.22 -2.91 2.05
C TRP A 42 -21.11 -1.87 2.74
N CYS A 43 -21.14 -1.90 4.07
CA CYS A 43 -21.83 -0.87 4.84
C CYS A 43 -21.09 0.47 4.68
N PRO A 44 -21.76 1.51 4.16
CA PRO A 44 -21.13 2.78 3.89
C PRO A 44 -20.76 3.51 5.18
N LYS A 45 -19.73 4.35 5.10
CA LYS A 45 -19.37 5.22 6.23
C LYS A 45 -20.17 6.51 6.15
N THR A 46 -20.77 6.90 7.27
CA THR A 46 -21.37 8.22 7.41
C THR A 46 -20.28 9.28 7.42
N GLY A 47 -20.55 10.38 6.73
CA GLY A 47 -19.62 11.51 6.60
C GLY A 47 -20.32 12.84 6.81
N ARG A 48 -19.53 13.91 6.84
CA ARG A 48 -20.05 15.27 6.75
C ARG A 48 -20.66 15.47 5.36
N VAL A 49 -21.94 15.83 5.33
CA VAL A 49 -22.68 16.18 4.12
C VAL A 49 -23.34 17.54 4.30
N TYR A 50 -23.49 18.28 3.20
CA TYR A 50 -24.34 19.46 3.19
C TYR A 50 -25.81 19.02 3.10
N ARG A 51 -26.66 19.58 3.95
CA ARG A 51 -28.10 19.31 3.96
C ARG A 51 -28.86 20.57 4.35
N GLN A 52 -30.11 20.64 3.93
CA GLN A 52 -31.01 21.70 4.39
C GLN A 52 -31.25 21.58 5.90
N GLU A 53 -31.41 22.73 6.56
CA GLU A 53 -31.73 22.78 7.97
C GLU A 53 -33.07 22.08 8.24
N GLY A 54 -33.13 21.23 9.28
CA GLY A 54 -34.31 20.42 9.60
C GLY A 54 -34.43 19.10 8.81
N CYS A 55 -33.62 18.87 7.78
CA CYS A 55 -33.61 17.59 7.05
C CYS A 55 -32.60 16.60 7.63
N GLU A 56 -33.02 15.36 7.88
CA GLU A 56 -32.13 14.26 8.24
C GLU A 56 -31.49 13.66 6.99
N TYR A 57 -30.18 13.41 7.04
CA TYR A 57 -29.48 12.69 5.97
C TYR A 57 -29.44 11.20 6.28
N LYS A 58 -30.05 10.39 5.43
CA LYS A 58 -30.09 8.93 5.54
C LYS A 58 -29.29 8.31 4.42
N VAL A 59 -28.52 7.28 4.75
CA VAL A 59 -27.82 6.44 3.79
C VAL A 59 -28.37 5.04 3.94
N GLU A 60 -28.66 4.40 2.82
CA GLU A 60 -29.06 3.00 2.81
C GLU A 60 -27.93 2.10 3.30
N THR A 61 -28.30 0.98 3.91
CA THR A 61 -27.33 -0.01 4.41
C THR A 61 -27.80 -1.40 4.01
N PRO A 62 -26.87 -2.35 3.80
CA PRO A 62 -27.23 -3.68 3.33
C PRO A 62 -27.87 -4.58 4.41
N GLY A 63 -28.14 -4.04 5.62
CA GLY A 63 -28.53 -4.78 6.80
C GLY A 63 -27.40 -5.63 7.40
N LYS A 64 -26.83 -6.56 6.62
CA LYS A 64 -25.67 -7.37 7.00
C LYS A 64 -24.42 -6.92 6.25
N ASN A 65 -23.42 -6.46 6.99
CA ASN A 65 -22.18 -6.00 6.41
C ASN A 65 -21.36 -7.16 5.81
N GLN A 66 -20.74 -6.91 4.65
CA GLN A 66 -19.72 -7.78 4.05
C GLN A 66 -18.40 -7.02 4.00
N ARG A 67 -17.29 -7.75 4.13
CA ARG A 67 -15.94 -7.17 4.09
C ARG A 67 -15.04 -8.01 3.19
N LYS A 68 -14.24 -7.32 2.39
CA LYS A 68 -13.07 -7.84 1.67
C LYS A 68 -11.87 -6.98 2.02
N TYR A 69 -10.69 -7.46 1.66
CA TYR A 69 -9.43 -6.83 1.97
C TYR A 69 -8.74 -6.46 0.67
N LEU A 70 -8.51 -5.18 0.48
CA LEU A 70 -7.72 -4.65 -0.61
C LEU A 70 -6.27 -4.64 -0.15
N ILE A 71 -5.42 -5.40 -0.83
CA ILE A 71 -3.96 -5.39 -0.64
C ILE A 71 -3.37 -4.56 -1.77
N GLY A 72 -2.49 -3.63 -1.44
CA GLY A 72 -1.87 -2.75 -2.44
C GLY A 72 -0.36 -2.69 -2.30
N SER A 73 0.32 -2.68 -3.45
CA SER A 73 1.72 -2.29 -3.60
C SER A 73 1.78 -1.10 -4.55
N LEU A 74 1.91 0.09 -3.98
CA LEU A 74 1.94 1.36 -4.72
C LEU A 74 3.38 1.70 -5.13
N GLU A 75 3.65 1.80 -6.43
CA GLU A 75 4.95 2.22 -6.96
C GLU A 75 5.19 3.71 -6.75
N TYR A 76 6.37 4.05 -6.25
CA TYR A 76 6.84 5.43 -6.14
C TYR A 76 7.96 5.72 -7.15
N PRO A 77 7.95 6.87 -7.87
CA PRO A 77 6.99 7.98 -7.79
C PRO A 77 5.86 7.92 -8.84
N THR A 78 5.75 6.85 -9.62
CA THR A 78 4.85 6.73 -10.79
C THR A 78 3.37 6.72 -10.41
N GLY A 79 3.02 6.18 -9.24
CA GLY A 79 1.62 6.02 -8.85
C GLY A 79 0.93 4.80 -9.42
N ASP A 80 1.63 4.05 -10.27
CA ASP A 80 1.22 2.73 -10.70
C ASP A 80 1.34 1.74 -9.53
N GLY A 81 0.92 0.49 -9.75
CA GLY A 81 1.04 -0.51 -8.71
C GLY A 81 0.19 -1.74 -8.97
N LEU A 82 0.29 -2.68 -8.03
CA LEU A 82 -0.59 -3.84 -7.99
C LEU A 82 -1.60 -3.65 -6.86
N TYR A 83 -2.88 -3.82 -7.18
CA TYR A 83 -3.99 -3.73 -6.25
C TYR A 83 -4.89 -4.95 -6.40
N GLU A 84 -5.13 -5.67 -5.31
CA GLU A 84 -5.85 -6.94 -5.36
C GLU A 84 -6.85 -7.05 -4.22
N ILE A 85 -8.05 -7.53 -4.54
CA ILE A 85 -9.12 -7.71 -3.56
C ILE A 85 -9.22 -9.18 -3.19
N TYR A 86 -9.09 -9.45 -1.89
CA TYR A 86 -9.14 -10.78 -1.32
C TYR A 86 -10.30 -10.95 -0.34
N GLY A 87 -10.78 -12.19 -0.20
CA GLY A 87 -11.75 -12.55 0.85
C GLY A 87 -11.17 -12.55 2.27
N ASN A 88 -9.85 -12.73 2.39
CA ASN A 88 -9.12 -12.79 3.66
C ASN A 88 -7.81 -12.00 3.56
N LYS A 89 -7.26 -11.55 4.69
CA LYS A 89 -5.96 -10.86 4.76
C LYS A 89 -4.90 -11.66 5.53
N THR A 90 -4.72 -12.92 5.16
CA THR A 90 -3.72 -13.78 5.80
C THR A 90 -2.39 -13.69 5.07
N HIS A 91 -1.34 -14.22 5.71
CA HIS A 91 -0.02 -14.41 5.09
C HIS A 91 -0.06 -15.10 3.71
N LEU A 92 -1.06 -15.95 3.42
CA LEU A 92 -1.20 -16.59 2.11
C LEU A 92 -1.50 -15.56 1.02
N GLN A 93 -2.43 -14.64 1.27
CA GLN A 93 -2.77 -13.58 0.32
C GLN A 93 -1.62 -12.60 0.14
N MET A 94 -0.87 -12.30 1.20
CA MET A 94 0.35 -11.48 1.08
C MET A 94 1.40 -12.14 0.18
N LYS A 95 1.62 -13.46 0.34
CA LYS A 95 2.54 -14.22 -0.53
C LYS A 95 2.07 -14.19 -1.99
N THR A 96 0.79 -14.44 -2.23
CA THR A 96 0.20 -14.39 -3.58
C THR A 96 0.39 -13.00 -4.19
N HIS A 97 0.09 -11.94 -3.45
CA HIS A 97 0.25 -10.55 -3.90
C HIS A 97 1.71 -10.22 -4.26
N TRP A 98 2.67 -10.59 -3.39
CA TRP A 98 4.08 -10.36 -3.70
C TRP A 98 4.61 -11.24 -4.83
N GLN A 99 4.09 -12.46 -4.99
CA GLN A 99 4.42 -13.30 -6.13
C GLN A 99 3.93 -12.66 -7.43
N ASN A 100 2.66 -12.24 -7.49
CA ASN A 100 2.09 -11.56 -8.65
C ASN A 100 2.84 -10.28 -8.99
N LEU A 101 3.28 -9.52 -7.97
CA LEU A 101 4.10 -8.33 -8.16
C LEU A 101 5.48 -8.67 -8.73
N MET A 102 6.13 -9.73 -8.25
CA MET A 102 7.39 -10.23 -8.83
C MET A 102 7.21 -10.74 -10.25
N ASP A 103 6.05 -11.31 -10.59
CA ASP A 103 5.78 -11.80 -11.94
C ASP A 103 5.52 -10.64 -12.92
N MET A 104 5.01 -9.51 -12.44
CA MET A 104 4.86 -8.26 -13.20
C MET A 104 6.23 -7.62 -13.52
N TYR A 105 7.22 -7.81 -12.66
CA TYR A 105 8.56 -7.22 -12.74
C TYR A 105 9.65 -8.31 -12.63
N PRO A 106 9.78 -9.20 -13.64
CA PRO A 106 10.61 -10.40 -13.58
C PRO A 106 12.11 -10.12 -13.41
N ASP A 107 12.59 -9.00 -13.94
CA ASP A 107 14.02 -8.69 -14.04
C ASP A 107 14.50 -7.65 -13.01
N GLU A 108 13.57 -7.02 -12.30
CA GLU A 108 13.84 -5.97 -11.32
C GLU A 108 13.95 -6.49 -9.88
N LEU A 109 14.66 -5.71 -9.07
CA LEU A 109 14.68 -5.84 -7.62
C LEU A 109 13.53 -5.01 -7.02
N LEU A 110 12.69 -5.62 -6.18
CA LEU A 110 11.55 -4.96 -5.58
C LEU A 110 11.83 -4.63 -4.11
N PHE A 111 11.82 -3.34 -3.78
CA PHE A 111 11.83 -2.85 -2.41
C PHE A 111 10.39 -2.60 -1.95
N ILE A 112 9.96 -3.29 -0.90
CA ILE A 112 8.63 -3.18 -0.32
C ILE A 112 8.73 -2.45 1.01
N VAL A 113 8.36 -1.18 1.02
CA VAL A 113 8.16 -0.40 2.24
C VAL A 113 6.88 -0.87 2.90
N ARG A 114 6.96 -1.35 4.14
CA ARG A 114 5.81 -1.82 4.90
C ARG A 114 5.91 -1.39 6.36
N ASP A 115 4.78 -1.35 7.06
CA ASP A 115 4.77 -1.15 8.50
C ASP A 115 5.17 -2.45 9.25
N ASN A 116 5.42 -2.31 10.56
CA ASN A 116 5.77 -3.44 11.42
C ASN A 116 4.53 -4.06 12.09
N ALA A 117 3.36 -4.04 11.43
CA ALA A 117 2.18 -4.68 11.98
C ALA A 117 2.43 -6.18 12.17
N SER A 118 1.94 -6.76 13.27
CA SER A 118 2.17 -8.17 13.61
C SER A 118 1.62 -9.15 12.56
N SER A 119 0.66 -8.73 11.74
CA SER A 119 0.17 -9.46 10.57
C SER A 119 1.24 -9.61 9.50
N HIS A 120 2.12 -8.62 9.34
CA HIS A 120 3.16 -8.58 8.31
C HIS A 120 4.45 -9.22 8.79
N THR A 121 4.70 -9.22 10.10
CA THR A 121 5.95 -9.73 10.67
C THR A 121 5.91 -11.21 11.06
N THR A 122 4.95 -11.97 10.52
CA THR A 122 4.75 -13.37 10.90
C THR A 122 5.85 -14.29 10.38
N ALA A 123 6.30 -15.24 11.21
CA ALA A 123 7.28 -16.26 10.82
C ALA A 123 6.83 -17.13 9.62
N LYS A 124 5.52 -17.17 9.32
CA LYS A 124 4.99 -17.89 8.15
C LYS A 124 5.44 -17.28 6.82
N LEU A 125 5.91 -16.04 6.81
CA LEU A 125 6.46 -15.37 5.63
C LEU A 125 7.97 -15.61 5.47
N ASP A 126 8.68 -16.06 6.51
CA ASP A 126 10.14 -16.18 6.52
C ASP A 126 10.70 -17.01 5.36
N GLY A 127 10.13 -18.20 5.12
CA GLY A 127 10.58 -19.08 4.04
C GLY A 127 10.48 -18.39 2.69
N PHE A 128 9.33 -17.78 2.40
CA PHE A 128 9.12 -17.02 1.17
C PHE A 128 10.10 -15.86 1.03
N LEU A 129 10.32 -15.08 2.10
CA LEU A 129 11.26 -13.96 2.08
C LEU A 129 12.71 -14.41 1.93
N THR A 130 13.06 -15.61 2.40
CA THR A 130 14.39 -16.20 2.27
C THR A 130 14.60 -16.72 0.85
N ASP A 131 13.61 -17.44 0.31
CA ASP A 131 13.64 -18.00 -1.05
C ASP A 131 13.65 -16.91 -2.12
N HIS A 132 12.97 -15.79 -1.84
CA HIS A 132 12.87 -14.63 -2.73
C HIS A 132 13.64 -13.42 -2.21
N LYS A 133 14.64 -13.62 -1.35
CA LYS A 133 15.74 -12.65 -1.25
C LYS A 133 16.33 -12.51 -2.68
N ASP A 134 17.23 -11.62 -3.03
CA ASP A 134 17.73 -11.41 -4.42
C ASP A 134 16.69 -10.76 -5.36
N ARG A 135 15.38 -10.94 -5.13
CA ARG A 135 14.30 -10.27 -5.89
C ARG A 135 13.39 -9.39 -5.05
N LEU A 136 13.09 -9.79 -3.81
CA LEU A 136 12.20 -9.07 -2.90
C LEU A 136 12.97 -8.64 -1.65
N ARG A 137 12.88 -7.35 -1.33
CA ARG A 137 13.54 -6.73 -0.18
C ARG A 137 12.50 -5.96 0.61
N LEU A 138 12.35 -6.28 1.89
CA LEU A 138 11.45 -5.54 2.76
C LEU A 138 12.19 -4.37 3.41
N VAL A 139 11.56 -3.21 3.42
CA VAL A 139 12.04 -2.00 4.08
C VAL A 139 11.06 -1.67 5.21
N PRO A 140 11.43 -1.92 6.47
CA PRO A 140 10.53 -1.68 7.60
C PRO A 140 10.44 -0.18 7.88
N MET A 141 9.23 0.32 8.08
CA MET A 141 9.02 1.69 8.58
C MET A 141 9.19 1.77 10.09
N PRO A 142 9.51 2.96 10.64
CA PRO A 142 9.47 3.19 12.07
C PRO A 142 8.08 2.84 12.64
N THR A 143 8.07 2.11 13.76
CA THR A 143 6.82 1.69 14.42
C THR A 143 5.97 2.91 14.76
N TYR A 144 4.65 2.78 14.61
CA TYR A 144 3.66 3.86 14.84
C TYR A 144 3.83 5.10 13.95
N SER A 145 4.38 4.93 12.75
CA SER A 145 4.50 6.03 11.76
C SER A 145 3.64 5.83 10.49
N PRO A 146 2.31 5.62 10.63
CA PRO A 146 1.39 5.40 9.50
C PRO A 146 1.43 6.55 8.48
N HIS A 147 1.64 7.78 8.96
CA HIS A 147 1.76 8.99 8.15
C HIS A 147 2.94 9.00 7.16
N LEU A 148 3.92 8.09 7.34
CA LEU A 148 5.04 7.87 6.42
C LEU A 148 4.68 6.86 5.31
N ASN A 149 3.62 6.07 5.49
CA ASN A 149 3.17 5.13 4.48
C ASN A 149 2.32 5.86 3.43
N LEU A 150 2.91 6.13 2.27
CA LEU A 150 2.27 6.92 1.21
C LEU A 150 0.94 6.31 0.73
N ILE A 151 0.84 4.98 0.71
CA ILE A 151 -0.37 4.29 0.29
C ILE A 151 -1.55 4.52 1.25
N GLU A 152 -1.32 4.85 2.52
CA GLU A 152 -2.41 5.19 3.43
C GLU A 152 -3.17 6.44 2.98
N ARG A 153 -2.46 7.42 2.41
CA ARG A 153 -3.08 8.63 1.84
C ARG A 153 -3.99 8.26 0.67
N LEU A 154 -3.55 7.32 -0.16
CA LEU A 154 -4.35 6.76 -1.26
C LEU A 154 -5.64 6.12 -0.70
N TRP A 155 -5.52 5.32 0.36
CA TRP A 155 -6.67 4.71 1.02
C TRP A 155 -7.62 5.72 1.66
N HIS A 156 -7.11 6.80 2.23
CA HIS A 156 -7.94 7.89 2.73
C HIS A 156 -8.76 8.53 1.62
N LEU A 157 -8.10 8.90 0.51
CA LEU A 157 -8.78 9.50 -0.63
C LEU A 157 -9.83 8.55 -1.24
N MET A 158 -9.48 7.27 -1.43
CA MET A 158 -10.40 6.24 -1.92
C MET A 158 -11.66 6.16 -1.06
N ARG A 159 -11.50 6.08 0.27
CA ARG A 159 -12.64 5.99 1.20
C ARG A 159 -13.51 7.23 1.16
N ASP A 160 -12.92 8.40 1.02
CA ASP A 160 -13.64 9.67 0.95
C ASP A 160 -14.43 9.83 -0.35
N GLN A 161 -13.93 9.27 -1.47
CA GLN A 161 -14.57 9.40 -2.78
C GLN A 161 -15.57 8.26 -3.10
N ILE A 162 -15.35 7.05 -2.60
CA ILE A 162 -16.16 5.88 -2.94
C ILE A 162 -17.12 5.48 -1.82
N ASN A 163 -16.63 5.37 -0.58
CA ASN A 163 -17.38 4.76 0.52
C ASN A 163 -18.13 5.76 1.40
N ARG A 164 -17.90 7.05 1.19
CA ARG A 164 -18.47 8.09 2.03
C ARG A 164 -19.83 8.48 1.47
N SER A 165 -20.88 8.16 2.23
CA SER A 165 -22.23 8.67 1.94
C SER A 165 -22.81 8.21 0.58
N TYR A 166 -22.33 7.09 0.06
CA TYR A 166 -22.86 6.43 -1.13
C TYR A 166 -23.08 4.94 -0.84
N PHE A 167 -24.24 4.41 -1.23
CA PHE A 167 -24.58 3.00 -1.07
C PHE A 167 -24.54 2.30 -2.42
N PHE A 168 -23.92 1.13 -2.47
CA PHE A 168 -23.89 0.25 -3.64
C PHE A 168 -24.89 -0.89 -3.46
N GLU A 169 -25.68 -1.17 -4.49
CA GLU A 169 -26.73 -2.20 -4.43
C GLU A 169 -26.16 -3.61 -4.24
N SER A 170 -24.94 -3.83 -4.72
CA SER A 170 -24.20 -5.07 -4.49
C SER A 170 -22.77 -4.84 -4.01
N PHE A 171 -22.22 -5.83 -3.29
CA PHE A 171 -20.84 -5.76 -2.84
C PHE A 171 -19.83 -5.90 -4.00
N THR A 172 -20.23 -6.55 -5.09
CA THR A 172 -19.44 -6.66 -6.32
C THR A 172 -19.28 -5.29 -6.97
N GLU A 173 -20.36 -4.53 -7.14
CA GLU A 173 -20.29 -3.16 -7.67
C GLU A 173 -19.36 -2.26 -6.86
N LEU A 174 -19.40 -2.37 -5.52
CA LEU A 174 -18.45 -1.64 -4.68
C LEU A 174 -17.00 -2.03 -5.00
N CYS A 175 -16.71 -3.32 -5.15
CA CYS A 175 -15.36 -3.78 -5.49
C CYS A 175 -14.91 -3.26 -6.87
N GLU A 176 -15.78 -3.33 -7.87
CA GLU A 176 -15.52 -2.82 -9.23
C GLU A 176 -15.34 -1.30 -9.23
N ALA A 177 -16.13 -0.57 -8.45
CA ALA A 177 -15.99 0.87 -8.29
C ALA A 177 -14.66 1.25 -7.64
N VAL A 178 -14.21 0.50 -6.62
CA VAL A 178 -12.90 0.67 -6.00
C VAL A 178 -11.77 0.42 -7.00
N MET A 179 -11.80 -0.70 -7.73
CA MET A 179 -10.76 -1.04 -8.70
C MET A 179 -10.72 -0.03 -9.85
N GLY A 180 -11.88 0.28 -10.44
CA GLY A 180 -11.95 1.27 -11.50
C GLY A 180 -11.57 2.68 -11.03
N TRP A 181 -11.73 3.00 -9.75
CA TRP A 181 -11.24 4.26 -9.20
C TRP A 181 -9.70 4.31 -9.14
N LEU A 182 -9.05 3.21 -8.74
CA LEU A 182 -7.59 3.10 -8.75
C LEU A 182 -7.04 3.26 -10.18
N ASP A 183 -7.65 2.56 -11.14
CA ASP A 183 -7.22 2.61 -12.55
C ASP A 183 -7.39 3.99 -13.19
N ARG A 184 -8.37 4.77 -12.73
CA ARG A 184 -8.69 6.11 -13.27
C ARG A 184 -8.03 7.26 -12.50
N LEU A 185 -7.27 6.99 -11.44
CA LEU A 185 -6.66 8.04 -10.65
C LEU A 185 -5.62 8.80 -11.50
N PRO A 186 -5.84 10.09 -11.84
CA PRO A 186 -4.91 10.79 -12.71
C PRO A 186 -3.55 10.95 -12.03
N PHE A 187 -2.47 10.77 -12.78
CA PHE A 187 -1.10 10.92 -12.26
C PHE A 187 -0.88 12.28 -11.56
N SER A 188 -1.48 13.36 -12.07
CA SER A 188 -1.43 14.69 -11.43
C SER A 188 -2.05 14.70 -10.03
N ARG A 189 -3.16 13.98 -9.84
CA ARG A 189 -3.82 13.83 -8.55
C ARG A 189 -2.98 12.96 -7.62
N PHE A 190 -2.41 11.88 -8.13
CA PHE A 190 -1.48 11.03 -7.40
C PHE A 190 -0.27 11.83 -6.88
N ARG A 191 0.41 12.58 -7.76
CA ARG A 191 1.55 13.42 -7.38
C ARG A 191 1.19 14.43 -6.29
N SER A 192 0.06 15.10 -6.44
CA SER A 192 -0.45 16.04 -5.44
C SER A 192 -0.69 15.36 -4.08
N LEU A 193 -1.24 14.15 -4.08
CA LEU A 193 -1.49 13.37 -2.86
C LEU A 193 -0.19 12.94 -2.15
N MET A 194 0.83 12.61 -2.94
CA MET A 194 2.14 12.20 -2.43
C MET A 194 3.04 13.39 -2.06
N GLY A 195 2.67 14.61 -2.42
CA GLY A 195 3.47 15.81 -2.17
C GLY A 195 4.67 15.93 -3.12
N ILE A 196 4.58 15.32 -4.31
CA ILE A 196 5.64 15.35 -5.33
C ILE A 196 5.49 16.64 -6.16
N HIS A 197 6.24 17.68 -5.81
CA HIS A 197 6.24 18.97 -6.50
C HIS A 197 7.19 18.97 -7.73
N GLU A 198 6.90 19.79 -8.75
CA GLU A 198 7.68 19.92 -10.00
C GLU A 198 9.17 20.24 -9.79
N THR A 199 9.54 20.88 -8.68
CA THR A 199 10.94 21.15 -8.33
C THR A 199 11.74 19.92 -7.92
N GLN A 200 11.11 18.75 -7.82
CA GLN A 200 11.77 17.45 -7.69
C GLN A 200 11.75 16.66 -9.00
N GLN A 201 11.94 17.34 -10.13
CA GLN A 201 12.48 16.69 -11.33
C GLN A 201 13.95 16.33 -11.07
N LEU A 202 14.19 15.43 -10.11
CA LEU A 202 15.37 14.57 -10.17
C LEU A 202 15.25 13.86 -11.51
N ASN A 203 16.23 14.09 -12.37
CA ASN A 203 16.36 13.46 -13.69
C ASN A 203 16.07 11.96 -13.59
N LEU A 204 14.83 11.57 -13.90
CA LEU A 204 14.37 10.17 -13.92
C LEU A 204 15.02 9.35 -15.03
N GLU A 205 15.90 9.96 -15.85
CA GLU A 205 16.74 9.24 -16.80
C GLU A 205 18.00 8.63 -16.19
N LYS A 206 18.42 9.02 -14.96
CA LYS A 206 19.58 8.44 -14.26
C LYS A 206 19.44 8.50 -12.74
N CYS A 207 18.41 7.89 -12.18
CA CYS A 207 18.45 7.49 -10.77
C CYS A 207 19.07 6.09 -10.67
N GLU A 208 20.36 5.99 -10.98
CA GLU A 208 21.18 4.90 -10.44
C GLU A 208 21.27 5.17 -8.93
N ILE A 209 20.47 4.43 -8.15
CA ILE A 209 20.63 4.40 -6.70
C ILE A 209 21.90 3.60 -6.42
N TYR A 210 23.04 4.28 -6.39
CA TYR A 210 24.26 3.72 -5.82
C TYR A 210 24.14 3.79 -4.29
N ILE A 211 24.01 2.61 -3.68
CA ILE A 211 24.28 2.41 -2.26
C ILE A 211 25.77 2.13 -2.09
#